data_AF-A0A3M1Y0V6-F1
#
_entry.id   AF-A0A3M1Y0V6-F1
#
_cell.length_a   1.000
_cell.length_b   1.000
_cell.length_c   1.000
_cell.angle_alpha   90.00
_cell.angle_beta   90.00
_cell.angle_gamma   90.00
#
_symmetry.space_group_name_H-M   'P 1'
#
loop_
_entity.id
_entity.type
_entity.pdbx_description
1 polymer ?
#
loop_
_entity_poly.entity_id
_entity_poly.type
_entity_poly.pdbx_seq_one_letter_code
_entity_poly.pdbx_strand_id
1 'polypeptide(L)' 'MNQALLILGMFVATFTSRYPPMVIAGRTQLPQPLLHLLKYVPIAVLTAIIVPEMFMPNDTLDISLNNAHLMAGM' A
#
# COMPACT_ATOMS: atom_id res chain seq x y z
N MET A 1 -3.01 -0.16 33.75
CA MET A 1 -2.77 -0.86 32.48
C MET A 1 -1.26 -1.06 32.33
N ASN A 2 -0.76 -2.29 32.38
CA ASN A 2 0.69 -2.54 32.50
C ASN A 2 1.38 -2.22 31.17
N GLN A 3 2.22 -1.18 31.10
CA GLN A 3 2.88 -0.72 29.86
C GLN A 3 3.63 -1.85 29.14
N ALA A 4 4.18 -2.80 29.91
CA ALA A 4 4.80 -4.01 29.38
C ALA A 4 3.85 -4.81 28.47
N LEU A 5 2.56 -4.90 28.80
CA LEU A 5 1.57 -5.65 28.01
C LEU A 5 1.26 -4.95 26.68
N LEU A 6 1.28 -3.61 26.65
CA LEU A 6 1.12 -2.83 25.42
C LEU A 6 2.32 -2.99 24.50
N ILE A 7 3.53 -2.94 25.05
CA ILE A 7 4.78 -3.16 24.28
C ILE A 7 4.79 -4.57 23.68
N LEU A 8 4.43 -5.57 24.48
CA LEU A 8 4.37 -6.96 24.02
C LEU A 8 3.29 -7.15 22.95
N GLY A 9 2.12 -6.52 23.12
CA GLY A 9 1.05 -6.52 22.12
C GLY A 9 1.46 -5.87 20.80
N MET A 10 2.09 -4.70 20.84
CA MET A 10 2.62 -4.01 19.65
C MET A 10 3.73 -4.81 18.98
N PHE A 11 4.61 -5.43 19.76
CA PHE A 11 5.65 -6.32 19.26
C PHE A 11 5.04 -7.48 18.49
N VAL A 12 4.11 -8.23 19.10
CA VAL A 12 3.46 -9.38 18.46
C VAL A 12 2.74 -8.94 17.18
N ALA A 13 1.94 -7.86 17.22
CA ALA A 13 1.21 -7.39 16.05
C ALA A 13 2.15 -6.99 14.90
N THR A 14 3.21 -6.23 15.18
CA THR A 14 4.17 -5.77 14.17
C THR A 14 4.97 -6.94 13.60
N PHE A 15 5.42 -7.85 14.47
CA PHE A 15 6.20 -9.01 14.05
C PHE A 15 5.34 -9.94 13.20
N THR A 16 4.12 -10.27 13.63
CA THR A 16 3.22 -11.15 12.87
C THR A 16 2.85 -10.58 11.50
N SER A 17 2.70 -9.26 11.36
CA SER A 17 2.41 -8.64 10.06
C SER A 17 3.62 -8.68 9.11
N ARG A 18 4.83 -8.46 9.62
CA ARG A 18 6.06 -8.39 8.79
C ARG A 18 6.78 -9.72 8.59
N TYR A 19 6.60 -10.69 9.48
CA TYR A 19 7.33 -11.95 9.44
C TYR A 19 6.98 -12.85 8.25
N PRO A 20 5.70 -13.00 7.84
CA PRO A 20 5.33 -13.83 6.69
C PRO A 20 6.05 -13.46 5.39
N PRO A 21 6.03 -12.20 4.89
CA PRO A 21 6.74 -11.87 3.67
C PRO A 21 8.26 -12.03 3.80
N MET A 22 8.82 -11.76 4.99
CA MET A 22 10.25 -11.92 5.25
C MET A 22 10.70 -13.38 5.20
N VAL A 23 9.91 -14.30 5.78
CA VAL A 23 10.19 -15.75 5.74
C VAL A 23 9.97 -16.31 4.34
N ILE A 24 8.91 -15.90 3.64
CA ILE A 24 8.63 -16.34 2.26
C ILE A 24 9.77 -15.91 1.34
N ALA A 25 10.20 -14.65 1.40
CA ALA A 25 11.31 -14.14 0.60
C ALA A 25 12.67 -14.79 0.94
N GLY A 26 12.88 -15.20 2.20
CA GLY A 26 14.13 -15.83 2.65
C GLY A 26 14.22 -17.34 2.43
N ARG A 27 13.08 -18.06 2.37
CA ARG A 27 13.03 -19.52 2.23
C ARG A 27 12.72 -19.99 0.80
N THR A 28 12.01 -19.19 0.02
CA THR A 28 11.64 -19.53 -1.36
C THR A 28 12.36 -18.62 -2.33
N GLN A 29 12.99 -19.18 -3.37
CA GLN A 29 13.40 -18.40 -4.52
C GLN A 29 12.11 -17.91 -5.17
N LEU A 30 11.72 -16.68 -4.86
CA LEU A 30 10.54 -16.05 -5.44
C LEU A 30 10.61 -16.24 -6.96
N PRO A 31 9.56 -16.79 -7.61
CA PRO A 31 9.62 -17.03 -9.03
C PRO A 31 9.81 -15.69 -9.76
N GLN A 32 10.65 -15.70 -10.80
CA GLN A 32 11.01 -14.51 -11.59
C GLN A 32 9.84 -13.53 -11.87
N PRO A 33 8.62 -13.97 -12.27
CA PRO A 33 7.50 -13.06 -12.48
C PRO A 33 7.05 -12.30 -11.21
N LEU A 34 7.08 -12.94 -10.03
CA LEU A 34 6.70 -12.29 -8.77
C LEU A 34 7.72 -11.22 -8.37
N LEU A 35 9.02 -11.49 -8.54
CA LEU A 35 10.07 -10.49 -8.31
C LEU A 35 9.93 -9.31 -9.26
N HIS A 36 9.58 -9.58 -10.52
CA HIS A 36 9.34 -8.54 -11.51
C HIS A 36 8.14 -7.68 -11.12
N LEU A 37 7.02 -8.28 -10.68
CA LEU A 37 5.84 -7.56 -10.19
C LEU A 37 6.11 -6.74 -8.93
N LEU A 38 6.88 -7.29 -7.98
CA LEU A 38 7.24 -6.61 -6.73
C LEU A 38 8.00 -5.29 -6.98
N LYS A 39 8.79 -5.19 -8.07
CA LYS A 39 9.45 -3.94 -8.48
C LYS A 39 8.47 -2.83 -8.87
N TYR A 40 7.26 -3.18 -9.31
CA TYR A 40 6.22 -2.21 -9.67
C TYR A 40 5.26 -1.90 -8.53
N VAL A 41 5.40 -2.55 -7.36
CA VAL A 41 4.57 -2.24 -6.20
C VAL A 41 4.61 -0.75 -5.82
N PRO A 42 5.78 -0.08 -5.77
CA PRO A 42 5.81 1.34 -5.38
C PRO A 42 5.00 2.22 -6.33
N ILE A 43 5.17 2.05 -7.65
CA ILE A 43 4.43 2.85 -8.63
C ILE A 43 2.95 2.49 -8.63
N ALA A 44 2.60 1.20 -8.53
CA ALA A 44 1.21 0.76 -8.49
C ALA A 44 0.46 1.29 -7.26
N VAL A 45 1.11 1.29 -6.09
CA VAL A 45 0.54 1.84 -4.86
C VAL A 45 0.34 3.35 -4.98
N LEU A 46 1.32 4.09 -5.51
CA LEU A 46 1.18 5.53 -5.73
C LEU A 46 0.03 5.83 -6.70
N THR A 47 -0.07 5.11 -7.82
CA THR A 47 -1.20 5.24 -8.74
C THR A 47 -2.52 4.91 -8.06
N ALA A 48 -2.59 3.85 -7.26
CA ALA A 48 -3.80 3.47 -6.53
C ALA A 48 -4.23 4.49 -5.46
N ILE A 49 -3.31 5.34 -4.98
CA ILE A 49 -3.61 6.45 -4.06
C ILE A 49 -4.02 7.70 -4.85
N ILE A 50 -3.29 8.05 -5.91
CA ILE A 50 -3.46 9.32 -6.64
C ILE A 50 -4.68 9.28 -7.56
N VAL A 51 -4.94 8.16 -8.24
CA VAL A 51 -6.08 8.03 -9.17
C VAL A 51 -7.43 8.26 -8.48
N PRO A 52 -7.77 7.64 -7.33
CA PRO A 52 -9.04 7.94 -6.67
C PRO A 52 -9.11 9.40 -6.19
N GLU A 53 -8.01 9.98 -5.70
CA GLU A 53 -7.95 11.41 -5.36
C GLU A 53 -8.25 12.31 -6.56
N MET A 54 -7.80 11.94 -7.77
CA MET A 54 -8.10 12.70 -8.98
C MET A 54 -9.57 12.55 -9.42
N PHE A 55 -10.11 11.33 -9.39
CA PHE A 55 -11.45 11.04 -9.93
C PHE A 55 -12.60 11.19 -8.92
N MET A 56 -12.30 11.16 -7.62
CA MET A 56 -13.27 11.21 -6.52
C MET A 56 -12.80 12.11 -5.37
N PRO A 57 -12.47 13.40 -5.62
CA PRO A 57 -11.94 14.29 -4.57
C PRO A 57 -12.91 14.56 -3.40
N ASN A 58 -14.22 14.33 -3.58
CA ASN A 58 -15.25 14.49 -2.54
C ASN A 58 -16.07 13.21 -2.32
N ASP A 59 -15.47 12.04 -2.50
CA ASP A 59 -16.15 10.72 -2.49
C ASP A 59 -17.24 10.55 -3.58
N THR A 60 -17.42 11.57 -4.43
CA THR A 60 -18.31 11.55 -5.59
C THR A 60 -17.46 11.48 -6.86
N LEU A 61 -17.83 10.57 -7.76
CA LEU A 61 -17.18 10.44 -9.07
C LEU A 61 -17.39 11.72 -9.88
N ASP A 62 -16.32 12.49 -10.06
CA ASP A 62 -16.32 13.75 -10.81
C ASP A 62 -15.34 13.67 -11.97
N ILE A 63 -15.88 13.28 -13.14
CA ILE A 63 -15.17 13.19 -14.43
C ILE A 63 -15.36 14.48 -15.25
N SER A 64 -15.89 15.54 -14.64
CA SER A 64 -16.09 16.80 -15.34
C SER A 64 -14.76 17.48 -15.65
N LEU A 65 -14.67 18.14 -16.82
CA LEU A 65 -13.55 19.02 -17.19
C LEU A 65 -13.41 20.24 -16.25
N ASN A 66 -14.38 20.46 -15.36
CA ASN A 66 -14.32 21.47 -14.31
C ASN A 66 -13.59 20.98 -13.03
N ASN A 67 -13.28 19.69 -12.93
CA ASN A 67 -12.54 19.15 -11.80
C ASN A 67 -11.06 19.53 -11.93
N ALA A 68 -10.63 20.50 -11.12
CA ALA A 68 -9.24 20.96 -11.11
C ALA A 68 -8.24 19.85 -10.76
N HIS A 69 -8.64 18.82 -10.00
CA HIS A 69 -7.78 17.68 -9.66
C HIS A 69 -7.52 16.78 -10.86
N LEU A 70 -8.50 16.57 -11.75
CA LEU A 70 -8.28 15.85 -13.01
C LEU A 70 -7.39 16.64 -13.96
N MET A 71 -7.63 17.95 -14.09
CA MET A 71 -6.84 18.83 -14.96
C MET A 71 -5.39 18.98 -14.50
N ALA A 72 -5.11 18.90 -13.19
CA ALA A 72 -3.75 19.00 -12.65
C ALA A 72 -2.90 17.74 -12.85
N GLY A 73 -3.53 16.58 -13.10
CA GLY A 73 -2.81 15.31 -13.31
C GLY A 73 -2.83 14.77 -14.74
N MET A 74 -3.46 15.47 -15.69
CA MET A 74 -3.24 15.28 -17.14
C MET A 74 -2.03 16.10 -17.61
#